data_AF-A0AAV4AD11-F1
#
_entry.id   AF-A0AAV4AD11-F1
#
_cell.length_a   1.000
_cell.length_b   1.000
_cell.length_c   1.000
_cell.angle_alpha   90.00
_cell.angle_beta   90.00
_cell.angle_gamma   90.00
#
_symmetry.space_group_name_H-M   'P 1'
#
loop_
_entity.id
_entity.type
_entity.pdbx_description
1 polymer ?
#
loop_
_entity_poly.entity_id
_entity_poly.type
_entity_poly.pdbx_seq_one_letter_code
_entity_poly.pdbx_strand_id
1 'polypeptide(L)'
;MCYNVLCDKLCTKTMYGYCPTWALSWDYRKKGIMRDILRGNADIITLQEVETEQYHSMFFPELAQQGYDGIFLPKSRVRTMNLDKEKKAVDGCAIFFKKSKFEKVNEYHVEFNQLATREGASNTDTDMINRVSTKDNIAIVAVLRTKPGAYDASPVPAPKGLSQLLMVSTAHIHWDPALPDVKLVQTMMLVEELQKFVREASMQFRPNAPPPSLDAADLCNSMPLILCGDFNSLPDSGVYEYLSKGRLDTLHQDFEGQNYQVFMKDRHDNGVISHNFKLTSAYKDVIPFTNYTFDFKGIIDYIFYSDAHLRLHGVMGLQDEEWFRANKIIGCPHPYVPSDHFPLFAEFSLPAHPAHPALSGSSSQGPVLASSSLQHRGPR
;
A
#
# COMPACT_ATOMS: atom_id res chain seq x y z
N MET A 1 -7.82 2.54 5.01
CA MET A 1 -8.65 2.16 3.83
C MET A 1 -7.79 2.29 2.59
N CYS A 2 -7.82 1.31 1.68
CA CYS A 2 -7.26 1.40 0.33
C CYS A 2 -8.35 1.12 -0.70
N TYR A 3 -8.53 2.00 -1.69
CA TYR A 3 -9.64 1.86 -2.63
C TYR A 3 -9.39 2.54 -3.98
N ASN A 4 -9.39 1.75 -5.06
CA ASN A 4 -9.51 2.25 -6.43
C ASN A 4 -10.99 2.58 -6.72
N VAL A 5 -11.29 3.84 -7.01
CA VAL A 5 -12.67 4.33 -7.13
C VAL A 5 -13.26 4.24 -8.54
N LEU A 6 -12.49 3.75 -9.52
CA LEU A 6 -12.82 3.72 -10.94
C LEU A 6 -13.18 5.11 -11.49
N CYS A 7 -12.23 5.80 -12.12
CA CYS A 7 -12.47 7.14 -12.66
C CYS A 7 -13.54 7.12 -13.78
N ASP A 8 -14.22 8.25 -13.97
CA ASP A 8 -15.31 8.35 -14.95
C ASP A 8 -14.79 8.08 -16.37
N LYS A 9 -13.57 8.55 -16.65
CA LYS A 9 -12.90 8.34 -17.95
C LYS A 9 -12.73 6.86 -18.32
N LEU A 10 -12.47 5.98 -17.35
CA LEU A 10 -12.28 4.53 -17.60
C LEU A 10 -13.60 3.75 -17.52
N CYS A 11 -14.62 4.32 -16.89
CA CYS A 11 -15.95 3.73 -16.69
C CYS A 11 -16.82 3.75 -17.97
N THR A 12 -16.42 3.00 -19.00
CA THR A 12 -17.10 3.01 -20.31
C THR A 12 -18.05 1.83 -20.50
N LYS A 13 -19.08 2.00 -21.34
CA LYS A 13 -19.99 0.92 -21.74
C LYS A 13 -19.27 -0.22 -22.48
N THR A 14 -18.15 0.07 -23.14
CA THR A 14 -17.34 -0.95 -23.83
C THR A 14 -16.71 -1.90 -22.83
N MET A 15 -16.17 -1.38 -21.72
CA MET A 15 -15.52 -2.17 -20.68
C MET A 15 -16.54 -2.83 -19.73
N TYR A 16 -17.61 -2.11 -19.40
CA TYR A 16 -18.60 -2.52 -18.39
C TYR A 16 -20.00 -2.72 -19.00
N GLY A 17 -20.09 -3.41 -20.15
CA GLY A 17 -21.32 -3.56 -20.92
C GLY A 17 -22.46 -4.31 -20.21
N TYR A 18 -22.14 -5.05 -19.13
CA TYR A 18 -23.09 -5.71 -18.24
C TYR A 18 -23.75 -4.76 -17.23
N CYS A 19 -23.22 -3.55 -17.03
CA CYS A 19 -23.75 -2.58 -16.10
C CYS A 19 -24.59 -1.52 -16.84
N PRO A 20 -25.81 -1.18 -16.36
CA PRO A 20 -26.63 -0.20 -17.03
C PRO A 20 -26.00 1.18 -16.98
N THR A 21 -26.14 1.96 -18.07
CA THR A 21 -25.44 3.25 -18.23
C THR A 21 -25.75 4.27 -17.14
N TRP A 22 -26.96 4.26 -16.57
CA TRP A 22 -27.32 5.13 -15.45
C TRP A 22 -26.54 4.79 -14.17
N ALA A 23 -26.13 3.53 -14.00
CA ALA A 23 -25.31 3.09 -12.87
C ALA A 23 -23.82 3.30 -13.12
N LEU A 24 -23.38 3.37 -14.39
CA LEU A 24 -22.02 3.76 -14.77
C LEU A 24 -21.76 5.26 -14.60
N SER A 25 -22.80 6.09 -14.77
CA SER A 25 -22.71 7.55 -14.64
C SER A 25 -22.04 7.96 -13.33
N TRP A 26 -21.05 8.85 -13.42
CA TRP A 26 -20.37 9.42 -12.26
C TRP A 26 -21.33 10.01 -11.22
N ASP A 27 -22.39 10.71 -11.64
CA ASP A 27 -23.37 11.31 -10.75
C ASP A 27 -24.12 10.29 -9.87
N TYR A 28 -24.21 9.04 -10.34
CA TYR A 28 -24.71 7.92 -9.57
C TYR A 28 -23.61 7.30 -8.71
N ARG A 29 -22.49 6.87 -9.32
CA ARG A 29 -21.42 6.13 -8.65
C ARG A 29 -20.79 6.91 -7.50
N LYS A 30 -20.56 8.21 -7.67
CA LYS A 30 -19.94 9.07 -6.65
C LYS A 30 -20.66 9.02 -5.31
N LYS A 31 -21.98 8.87 -5.33
CA LYS A 31 -22.80 8.73 -4.10
C LYS A 31 -22.50 7.42 -3.37
N GLY A 32 -22.34 6.33 -4.12
CA GLY A 32 -21.93 5.04 -3.58
C GLY A 32 -20.52 5.09 -3.02
N ILE A 33 -19.56 5.60 -3.81
CA ILE A 33 -18.14 5.74 -3.43
C ILE A 33 -18.02 6.53 -2.13
N MET A 34 -18.61 7.72 -2.06
CA MET A 34 -18.55 8.54 -0.84
C MET A 34 -19.24 7.86 0.34
N ARG A 35 -20.38 7.18 0.11
CA ARG A 35 -21.04 6.41 1.17
C ARG A 35 -20.16 5.30 1.73
N ASP A 36 -19.43 4.58 0.89
CA ASP A 36 -18.54 3.49 1.32
C ASP A 36 -17.33 4.03 2.10
N ILE A 37 -16.75 5.13 1.63
CA ILE A 37 -15.67 5.85 2.34
C ILE A 37 -16.15 6.33 3.73
N LEU A 38 -17.29 7.01 3.79
CA LEU A 38 -17.82 7.61 5.02
C LEU A 38 -18.26 6.56 6.03
N ARG A 39 -18.88 5.47 5.58
CA ARG A 39 -19.25 4.33 6.44
C ARG A 39 -18.03 3.64 7.02
N GLY A 40 -16.97 3.49 6.23
CA GLY A 40 -15.73 2.89 6.69
C GLY A 40 -15.03 3.68 7.79
N ASN A 41 -15.22 5.02 7.83
CA ASN A 41 -14.69 5.93 8.87
C ASN A 41 -13.19 5.70 9.20
N ALA A 42 -12.40 5.28 8.20
CA ALA A 42 -11.01 4.92 8.40
C ALA A 42 -10.17 6.14 8.76
N ASP A 43 -9.25 6.01 9.71
CA ASP A 43 -8.45 7.17 10.14
C ASP A 43 -7.48 7.68 9.05
N ILE A 44 -7.10 6.78 8.13
CA ILE A 44 -6.27 7.03 6.95
C ILE A 44 -6.93 6.35 5.75
N ILE A 45 -7.11 7.10 4.67
CA ILE A 45 -7.74 6.66 3.43
C ILE A 45 -6.77 6.91 2.28
N THR A 46 -6.47 5.88 1.50
CA THR A 46 -5.66 5.97 0.28
C THR A 46 -6.53 5.60 -0.91
N LEU A 47 -6.64 6.50 -1.88
CA LEU A 47 -7.47 6.32 -3.07
C LEU A 47 -6.61 6.32 -4.33
N GLN A 48 -7.01 5.49 -5.29
CA GLN A 48 -6.50 5.49 -6.66
C GLN A 48 -7.64 5.85 -7.62
N GLU A 49 -7.29 6.31 -8.82
CA GLU A 49 -8.24 6.77 -9.85
C GLU A 49 -9.12 7.96 -9.43
N VAL A 50 -8.56 8.86 -8.62
CA VAL A 50 -9.23 10.11 -8.27
C VAL A 50 -8.99 11.14 -9.36
N GLU A 51 -10.02 11.53 -10.10
CA GLU A 51 -9.92 12.63 -11.08
C GLU A 51 -9.63 13.97 -10.41
N THR A 52 -8.79 14.79 -11.05
CA THR A 52 -8.34 16.10 -10.53
C THR A 52 -9.51 17.01 -10.14
N GLU A 53 -10.51 17.15 -11.00
CA GLU A 53 -11.68 17.97 -10.70
C GLU A 53 -12.50 17.39 -9.55
N GLN A 54 -12.61 16.07 -9.46
CA GLN A 54 -13.39 15.39 -8.42
C GLN A 54 -12.70 15.46 -7.06
N TYR A 55 -11.36 15.44 -7.01
CA TYR A 55 -10.62 15.71 -5.78
C TYR A 55 -11.03 17.06 -5.17
N HIS A 56 -10.98 18.12 -5.99
CA HIS A 56 -11.23 19.48 -5.54
C HIS A 56 -12.71 19.81 -5.31
N SER A 57 -13.62 19.22 -6.09
CA SER A 57 -15.06 19.55 -6.03
C SER A 57 -15.89 18.64 -5.12
N MET A 58 -15.41 17.43 -4.82
CA MET A 58 -16.16 16.43 -4.05
C MET A 58 -15.33 15.82 -2.92
N PHE A 59 -14.29 15.04 -3.24
CA PHE A 59 -13.62 14.20 -2.23
C PHE A 59 -13.05 15.05 -1.09
N PHE A 60 -12.25 16.08 -1.41
CA PHE A 60 -11.65 16.92 -0.37
C PHE A 60 -12.69 17.75 0.40
N PRO A 61 -13.63 18.48 -0.24
CA PRO A 61 -14.66 19.21 0.49
C PRO A 61 -15.52 18.33 1.43
N GLU A 62 -15.95 17.15 0.97
CA GLU A 62 -16.78 16.26 1.77
C GLU A 62 -15.98 15.63 2.93
N LEU A 63 -14.75 15.17 2.69
CA LEU A 63 -13.91 14.60 3.76
C LEU A 63 -13.40 15.67 4.73
N ALA A 64 -13.14 16.89 4.27
CA ALA A 64 -12.76 17.99 5.15
C ALA A 64 -13.86 18.32 6.18
N GLN A 65 -15.14 18.23 5.79
CA GLN A 65 -16.28 18.36 6.72
C GLN A 65 -16.30 17.25 7.77
N GLN A 66 -15.75 16.08 7.46
CA GLN A 66 -15.60 14.94 8.38
C GLN A 66 -14.28 14.98 9.17
N GLY A 67 -13.55 16.10 9.12
CA GLY A 67 -12.34 16.32 9.92
C GLY A 67 -11.05 15.77 9.30
N TYR A 68 -11.07 15.38 8.02
CA TYR A 68 -9.87 14.97 7.31
C TYR A 68 -9.10 16.18 6.77
N ASP A 69 -7.83 15.95 6.49
CA ASP A 69 -7.03 16.72 5.54
C ASP A 69 -6.60 15.78 4.40
N GLY A 70 -6.05 16.31 3.31
CA GLY A 70 -5.83 15.54 2.08
C GLY A 70 -4.60 15.97 1.28
N ILE A 71 -4.01 14.99 0.59
CA ILE A 71 -2.93 15.15 -0.39
C ILE A 71 -3.40 14.50 -1.69
N PHE A 72 -3.09 15.13 -2.83
CA PHE A 72 -3.44 14.62 -4.14
C PHE A 72 -2.33 14.87 -5.15
N LEU A 73 -2.07 13.88 -5.99
CA LEU A 73 -1.15 13.95 -7.11
C LEU A 73 -1.84 13.36 -8.34
N PRO A 74 -2.10 14.14 -9.40
CA PRO A 74 -2.52 13.61 -10.69
C PRO A 74 -1.37 12.90 -11.41
N LYS A 75 -1.69 11.94 -12.30
CA LYS A 75 -0.70 11.32 -13.19
C LYS A 75 0.03 12.37 -14.03
N SER A 76 1.31 12.12 -14.32
CA SER A 76 2.24 13.11 -14.89
C SER A 76 1.81 13.71 -16.23
N ARG A 77 0.98 13.01 -17.02
CA ARG A 77 0.42 13.49 -18.29
C ARG A 77 -0.31 14.83 -18.18
N VAL A 78 -0.79 15.22 -16.99
CA VAL A 78 -1.42 16.54 -16.78
C VAL A 78 -0.52 17.71 -17.23
N ARG A 79 0.81 17.52 -17.18
CA ARG A 79 1.80 18.55 -17.51
C ARG A 79 1.97 18.78 -19.02
N THR A 80 1.67 17.78 -19.84
CA THR A 80 1.82 17.84 -21.31
C THR A 80 0.50 18.12 -22.03
N MET A 81 -0.62 18.11 -21.30
CA MET A 81 -1.93 18.45 -21.85
C MET A 81 -2.08 19.96 -22.04
N ASN A 82 -2.70 20.36 -23.15
CA ASN A 82 -2.92 21.77 -23.49
C ASN A 82 -4.32 22.25 -23.11
N LEU A 83 -5.29 21.35 -23.01
CA LEU A 83 -6.69 21.68 -22.75
C LEU A 83 -7.01 21.52 -21.26
N ASP A 84 -7.51 22.57 -20.63
CA ASP A 84 -7.88 22.55 -19.19
C ASP A 84 -8.92 21.49 -18.85
N LYS A 85 -9.86 21.24 -19.78
CA LYS A 85 -10.86 20.17 -19.64
C LYS A 85 -10.21 18.79 -19.50
N GLU A 86 -9.14 18.52 -20.25
CA GLU A 86 -8.46 17.22 -20.20
C GLU A 86 -7.65 17.09 -18.91
N LYS A 87 -6.98 18.17 -18.48
CA LYS A 87 -6.25 18.20 -17.20
C LYS A 87 -7.16 17.87 -16.01
N LYS A 88 -8.36 18.43 -16.00
CA LYS A 88 -9.39 18.19 -14.98
C LYS A 88 -9.83 16.73 -14.88
N ALA A 89 -9.81 16.01 -15.99
CA ALA A 89 -10.16 14.59 -16.08
C ALA A 89 -8.94 13.65 -15.91
N VAL A 90 -7.74 14.18 -15.62
CA VAL A 90 -6.59 13.32 -15.28
C VAL A 90 -6.80 12.79 -13.87
N ASP A 91 -6.81 11.47 -13.76
CA ASP A 91 -6.82 10.74 -12.52
C ASP A 91 -5.45 10.68 -11.84
N GLY A 92 -5.48 10.36 -10.56
CA GLY A 92 -4.31 10.30 -9.70
C GLY A 92 -4.54 9.49 -8.44
N CYS A 93 -3.66 9.69 -7.48
CA CYS A 93 -3.78 9.11 -6.15
C CYS A 93 -4.13 10.20 -5.12
N ALA A 94 -4.78 9.81 -4.02
CA ALA A 94 -5.02 10.70 -2.89
C ALA A 94 -4.76 9.99 -1.56
N ILE A 95 -4.27 10.75 -0.56
CA ILE A 95 -4.17 10.30 0.84
C ILE A 95 -4.97 11.28 1.69
N PHE A 96 -5.94 10.77 2.46
CA PHE A 96 -6.66 11.54 3.47
C PHE A 96 -6.36 10.99 4.87
N PHE A 97 -6.28 11.86 5.87
CA PHE A 97 -6.03 11.49 7.26
C PHE A 97 -6.80 12.39 8.22
N LYS A 98 -7.30 11.82 9.34
CA LYS A 98 -8.03 12.60 10.35
C LYS A 98 -7.11 13.57 11.08
N LYS A 99 -7.43 14.88 11.03
CA LYS A 99 -6.65 15.94 11.68
C LYS A 99 -6.59 15.84 13.20
N SER A 100 -7.57 15.17 13.82
CA SER A 100 -7.59 14.88 15.26
C SER A 100 -6.54 13.84 15.67
N LYS A 101 -6.17 12.95 14.76
CA LYS A 101 -5.24 11.84 15.02
C LYS A 101 -3.86 12.06 14.42
N PHE A 102 -3.77 12.80 13.32
CA PHE A 102 -2.52 12.96 12.59
C PHE A 102 -2.24 14.42 12.19
N GLU A 103 -0.96 14.73 12.06
CA GLU A 103 -0.42 15.92 11.43
C GLU A 103 0.46 15.50 10.25
N LYS A 104 0.31 16.15 9.08
CA LYS A 104 1.26 15.96 7.99
C LYS A 104 2.55 16.69 8.30
N VAL A 105 3.64 15.95 8.42
CA VAL A 105 4.98 16.49 8.62
C VAL A 105 5.66 16.74 7.28
N ASN A 106 5.51 15.81 6.35
CA ASN A 106 6.06 15.94 5.01
C ASN A 106 5.23 15.15 3.99
N GLU A 107 5.42 15.44 2.71
CA GLU A 107 4.92 14.63 1.60
C GLU A 107 5.96 14.50 0.50
N TYR A 108 5.90 13.39 -0.23
CA TYR A 108 6.76 13.10 -1.36
C TYR A 108 5.93 12.59 -2.53
N HIS A 109 6.38 12.91 -3.74
CA HIS A 109 5.76 12.49 -4.98
C HIS A 109 6.74 11.64 -5.78
N VAL A 110 6.28 10.47 -6.20
CA VAL A 110 7.06 9.55 -7.03
C VAL A 110 6.42 9.52 -8.41
N GLU A 111 7.17 9.99 -9.41
CA GLU A 111 6.77 9.95 -10.82
C GLU A 111 7.67 8.95 -11.54
N PHE A 112 7.18 7.72 -11.76
CA PHE A 112 8.02 6.61 -12.22
C PHE A 112 8.65 6.87 -13.59
N ASN A 113 7.94 7.55 -14.48
CA ASN A 113 8.49 7.99 -15.77
C ASN A 113 9.73 8.87 -15.63
N GLN A 114 9.74 9.80 -14.67
CA GLN A 114 10.87 10.71 -14.45
C GLN A 114 12.05 9.96 -13.84
N LEU A 115 11.80 9.05 -12.91
CA LEU A 115 12.84 8.18 -12.36
C LEU A 115 13.45 7.31 -13.46
N ALA A 116 12.62 6.63 -14.24
CA ALA A 116 13.04 5.83 -15.38
C ALA A 116 13.79 6.64 -16.45
N THR A 117 13.36 7.87 -16.74
CA THR A 117 14.07 8.75 -17.67
C THR A 117 15.46 9.12 -17.14
N ARG A 118 15.58 9.51 -15.87
CA ARG A 118 16.87 9.88 -15.27
C ARG A 118 17.81 8.68 -15.25
N GLU A 119 17.33 7.53 -14.80
CA GLU A 119 18.14 6.31 -14.75
C GLU A 119 18.52 5.81 -16.13
N GLY A 120 17.58 5.75 -17.08
CA GLY A 120 17.85 5.32 -18.44
C GLY A 120 18.79 6.27 -19.20
N ALA A 121 18.65 7.58 -19.02
CA ALA A 121 19.51 8.57 -19.66
C ALA A 121 20.95 8.56 -19.12
N SER A 122 21.12 8.35 -17.81
CA SER A 122 22.45 8.24 -17.20
C SER A 122 23.20 6.98 -17.63
N ASN A 123 22.47 5.96 -18.10
CA ASN A 123 23.00 4.60 -18.17
C ASN A 123 22.78 3.87 -19.51
N THR A 124 22.17 4.51 -20.51
CA THR A 124 21.86 3.91 -21.83
C THR A 124 21.01 2.63 -21.75
N ASP A 125 20.18 2.49 -20.72
CA ASP A 125 19.28 1.34 -20.55
C ASP A 125 18.02 1.51 -21.43
N THR A 126 17.98 0.78 -22.54
CA THR A 126 16.90 0.91 -23.53
C THR A 126 15.56 0.41 -23.04
N ASP A 127 15.54 -0.60 -22.18
CA ASP A 127 14.30 -1.18 -21.65
C ASP A 127 13.65 -0.22 -20.66
N MET A 128 14.47 0.44 -19.81
CA MET A 128 14.02 1.54 -18.96
C MET A 128 13.37 2.67 -19.76
N ILE A 129 14.01 3.12 -20.84
CA ILE A 129 13.50 4.22 -21.66
C ILE A 129 12.24 3.80 -22.42
N ASN A 130 12.27 2.69 -23.15
CA ASN A 130 11.18 2.34 -24.07
C ASN A 130 9.94 1.82 -23.32
N ARG A 131 10.14 1.04 -22.24
CA ARG A 131 9.05 0.30 -21.59
C ARG A 131 8.53 1.00 -20.34
N VAL A 132 9.42 1.54 -19.51
CA VAL A 132 9.06 2.14 -18.20
C VAL A 132 8.86 3.65 -18.28
N SER A 133 9.76 4.39 -18.93
CA SER A 133 9.69 5.87 -18.97
C SER A 133 8.46 6.41 -19.70
N THR A 134 7.86 5.60 -20.57
CA THR A 134 6.64 5.93 -21.31
C THR A 134 5.36 5.78 -20.47
N LYS A 135 5.45 5.31 -19.22
CA LYS A 135 4.31 5.06 -18.34
C LYS A 135 4.24 6.12 -17.25
N ASP A 136 3.13 6.85 -17.20
CA ASP A 136 2.92 8.01 -16.32
C ASP A 136 2.31 7.67 -14.96
N ASN A 137 2.48 6.41 -14.53
CA ASN A 137 2.09 5.94 -13.20
C ASN A 137 2.84 6.72 -12.11
N ILE A 138 2.22 6.79 -10.93
CA ILE A 138 2.71 7.60 -9.82
C ILE A 138 2.51 6.90 -8.48
N ALA A 139 3.18 7.42 -7.45
CA ALA A 139 2.86 7.18 -6.05
C ALA A 139 2.96 8.48 -5.23
N ILE A 140 2.25 8.52 -4.10
CA ILE A 140 2.33 9.60 -3.11
C ILE A 140 2.73 8.98 -1.79
N VAL A 141 3.58 9.68 -1.05
CA VAL A 141 4.00 9.30 0.30
C VAL A 141 3.70 10.45 1.25
N ALA A 142 3.02 10.18 2.35
CA ALA A 142 2.82 11.09 3.46
C ALA A 142 3.64 10.63 4.67
N VAL A 143 4.38 11.54 5.29
CA VAL A 143 4.97 11.33 6.62
C VAL A 143 4.05 12.00 7.63
N LEU A 144 3.37 11.20 8.43
CA LEU A 144 2.40 11.64 9.41
C LEU A 144 2.98 11.55 10.82
N ARG A 145 2.65 12.52 11.66
CA ARG A 145 2.91 12.49 13.10
C ARG A 145 1.61 12.26 13.85
N THR A 146 1.62 11.31 14.76
CA THR A 146 0.49 11.04 15.66
C THR A 146 0.27 12.22 16.61
N LYS A 147 -1.01 12.55 16.82
CA LYS A 147 -1.52 13.49 17.82
C LYS A 147 -2.17 12.71 18.97
N PRO A 148 -2.51 13.36 20.10
CA PRO A 148 -3.19 12.68 21.22
C PRO A 148 -4.41 11.85 20.79
N GLY A 149 -5.21 12.35 19.83
CA GLY A 149 -6.40 11.67 19.35
C GLY A 149 -6.14 10.32 18.65
N ALA A 150 -4.91 10.04 18.21
CA ALA A 150 -4.54 8.73 17.67
C ALA A 150 -4.61 7.62 18.73
N TYR A 151 -4.53 8.01 20.01
CA TYR A 151 -4.46 7.09 21.14
C TYR A 151 -5.76 7.05 21.96
N ASP A 152 -6.80 7.80 21.57
CA ASP A 152 -8.08 7.87 22.32
C ASP A 152 -8.76 6.51 22.46
N ALA A 153 -8.60 5.64 21.47
CA ALA A 153 -9.15 4.28 21.46
C ALA A 153 -8.20 3.24 22.10
N SER A 154 -7.05 3.67 22.62
CA SER A 154 -6.07 2.76 23.23
C SER A 154 -6.63 2.15 24.52
N PRO A 155 -6.50 0.82 24.74
CA PRO A 155 -6.92 0.18 25.98
C PRO A 155 -6.02 0.58 27.17
N VAL A 156 -4.86 1.19 26.90
CA VAL A 156 -3.91 1.67 27.89
C VAL A 156 -3.62 3.16 27.69
N PRO A 157 -3.48 3.95 28.76
CA PRO A 157 -3.11 5.36 28.63
C PRO A 157 -1.79 5.52 27.87
N ALA A 158 -1.79 6.34 26.81
CA ALA A 158 -0.56 6.66 26.12
C ALA A 158 0.41 7.42 27.04
N PRO A 159 1.72 7.13 26.97
CA PRO A 159 2.72 7.93 27.65
C PRO A 159 2.55 9.43 27.35
N LYS A 160 2.70 10.27 28.37
CA LYS A 160 2.53 11.71 28.22
C LYS A 160 3.52 12.25 27.18
N GLY A 161 3.00 12.93 26.16
CA GLY A 161 3.82 13.49 25.08
C GLY A 161 4.28 12.48 24.01
N LEU A 162 3.73 11.25 24.01
CA LEU A 162 4.01 10.29 22.94
C LEU A 162 3.61 10.88 21.57
N SER A 163 4.59 10.93 20.68
CA SER A 163 4.42 11.36 19.29
C SER A 163 5.32 10.47 18.43
N GLN A 164 4.71 9.61 17.63
CA GLN A 164 5.36 8.72 16.67
C GLN A 164 5.14 9.20 15.24
N LEU A 165 6.14 8.98 14.38
CA LEU A 165 6.02 9.14 12.94
C LEU A 165 5.47 7.85 12.31
N LEU A 166 4.70 7.99 11.24
CA LEU A 166 4.13 6.92 10.42
C LEU A 166 4.25 7.35 8.96
N MET A 167 4.87 6.51 8.14
CA MET A 167 4.88 6.70 6.70
C MET A 167 3.70 5.97 6.07
N VAL A 168 2.96 6.66 5.21
CA VAL A 168 1.85 6.09 4.43
C VAL A 168 2.11 6.35 2.97
N SER A 169 2.10 5.30 2.16
CA SER A 169 2.26 5.39 0.71
C SER A 169 1.02 4.87 0.00
N THR A 170 0.70 5.45 -1.15
CA THR A 170 -0.25 4.89 -2.11
C THR A 170 0.31 4.94 -3.52
N ALA A 171 0.22 3.84 -4.25
CA ALA A 171 0.64 3.75 -5.64
C ALA A 171 -0.50 3.25 -6.55
N HIS A 172 -0.44 3.63 -7.81
CA HIS A 172 -1.24 3.00 -8.88
C HIS A 172 -0.27 2.57 -9.99
N ILE A 173 0.12 1.30 -9.95
CA ILE A 173 1.11 0.67 -10.84
C ILE A 173 0.48 0.36 -12.21
N HIS A 174 1.31 0.21 -13.23
CA HIS A 174 0.87 -0.06 -14.60
C HIS A 174 -0.10 -1.26 -14.69
N TRP A 175 -1.10 -1.19 -15.56
CA TRP A 175 -2.21 -2.17 -15.58
C TRP A 175 -1.97 -3.35 -16.53
N ASP A 176 -1.29 -3.13 -17.66
CA ASP A 176 -1.24 -4.09 -18.78
C ASP A 176 -0.67 -5.44 -18.33
N PRO A 177 -1.43 -6.54 -18.43
CA PRO A 177 -0.95 -7.88 -18.05
C PRO A 177 0.23 -8.36 -18.91
N ALA A 178 0.45 -7.78 -20.10
CA ALA A 178 1.58 -8.10 -20.97
C ALA A 178 2.88 -7.36 -20.61
N LEU A 179 2.88 -6.58 -19.51
CA LEU A 179 4.05 -5.83 -19.05
C LEU A 179 4.32 -6.06 -17.55
N PRO A 180 4.48 -7.33 -17.09
CA PRO A 180 4.77 -7.63 -15.69
C PRO A 180 6.11 -7.03 -15.23
N ASP A 181 7.05 -6.91 -16.15
CA ASP A 181 8.37 -6.31 -15.95
C ASP A 181 8.27 -4.83 -15.56
N VAL A 182 7.40 -4.08 -16.24
CA VAL A 182 7.15 -2.66 -15.94
C VAL A 182 6.54 -2.52 -14.54
N LYS A 183 5.60 -3.39 -14.17
CA LYS A 183 4.98 -3.37 -12.83
C LYS A 183 6.02 -3.64 -11.74
N LEU A 184 6.90 -4.60 -11.99
CA LEU A 184 7.98 -4.97 -11.10
C LEU A 184 8.99 -3.84 -10.93
N VAL A 185 9.48 -3.25 -12.02
CA VAL A 185 10.44 -2.14 -11.97
C VAL A 185 9.84 -0.90 -11.29
N GLN A 186 8.59 -0.55 -11.57
CA GLN A 186 7.91 0.55 -10.86
C GLN A 186 7.83 0.29 -9.35
N THR A 187 7.57 -0.96 -8.95
CA THR A 187 7.55 -1.36 -7.54
C THR A 187 8.95 -1.25 -6.90
N MET A 188 10.00 -1.67 -7.60
CA MET A 188 11.39 -1.54 -7.13
C MET A 188 11.77 -0.06 -6.94
N MET A 189 11.46 0.79 -7.92
CA MET A 189 11.65 2.23 -7.81
C MET A 189 10.92 2.84 -6.62
N LEU A 190 9.66 2.43 -6.39
CA LEU A 190 8.88 2.90 -5.25
C LEU A 190 9.57 2.54 -3.93
N VAL A 191 9.98 1.29 -3.78
CA VAL A 191 10.66 0.81 -2.57
C VAL A 191 11.96 1.56 -2.33
N GLU A 192 12.75 1.82 -3.37
CA GLU A 192 13.99 2.59 -3.26
C GLU A 192 13.76 4.04 -2.80
N GLU A 193 12.76 4.71 -3.36
CA GLU A 193 12.38 6.06 -2.93
C GLU A 193 11.88 6.05 -1.48
N LEU A 194 11.07 5.07 -1.09
CA LEU A 194 10.63 4.91 0.31
C LEU A 194 11.83 4.77 1.26
N GLN A 195 12.85 3.97 0.91
CA GLN A 195 14.07 3.86 1.72
C GLN A 195 14.80 5.21 1.81
N LYS A 196 14.87 6.00 0.74
CA LYS A 196 15.45 7.37 0.77
C LYS A 196 14.65 8.29 1.69
N PHE A 197 13.32 8.30 1.59
CA PHE A 197 12.45 9.15 2.40
C PHE A 197 12.51 8.79 3.89
N VAL A 198 12.63 7.50 4.23
CA VAL A 198 12.84 7.08 5.64
C VAL A 198 14.15 7.67 6.19
N ARG A 199 15.24 7.66 5.41
CA ARG A 199 16.52 8.25 5.81
C ARG A 199 16.40 9.76 6.03
N GLU A 200 15.80 10.46 5.08
CA GLU A 200 15.60 11.91 5.17
C GLU A 200 14.73 12.29 6.38
N ALA A 201 13.60 11.62 6.57
CA ALA A 201 12.71 11.87 7.70
C ALA A 201 13.39 11.57 9.05
N SER A 202 14.19 10.50 9.12
CA SER A 202 14.94 10.15 10.33
C SER A 202 15.97 11.21 10.70
N MET A 203 16.66 11.79 9.71
CA MET A 203 17.63 12.87 9.93
C MET A 203 16.97 14.20 10.30
N GLN A 204 15.89 14.58 9.61
CA GLN A 204 15.22 15.86 9.83
C GLN A 204 14.47 15.93 11.16
N PHE A 205 13.84 14.84 11.59
CA PHE A 205 12.91 14.83 12.73
C PHE A 205 13.48 14.18 14.00
N ARG A 206 14.76 13.78 14.00
CA ARG A 206 15.53 13.40 15.20
C ARG A 206 16.90 14.13 15.27
N PRO A 207 16.93 15.48 15.30
CA PRO A 207 18.18 16.26 15.18
C PRO A 207 19.20 16.03 16.30
N ASN A 208 18.77 15.54 17.46
CA ASN A 208 19.63 15.27 18.63
C ASN A 208 19.94 13.78 18.83
N ALA A 209 19.44 12.89 17.96
CA ALA A 209 19.86 11.50 17.99
C ALA A 209 21.26 11.40 17.35
N PRO A 210 22.19 10.58 17.88
CA PRO A 210 23.43 10.32 17.19
C PRO A 210 23.14 9.91 15.74
N PRO A 211 23.97 10.32 14.76
CA PRO A 211 23.83 9.84 13.39
C PRO A 211 23.68 8.33 13.45
N PRO A 212 22.71 7.72 12.75
CA PRO A 212 22.49 6.30 12.88
C PRO A 212 23.81 5.58 12.60
N SER A 213 24.38 4.94 13.64
CA SER A 213 25.32 3.83 13.45
C SER A 213 24.58 2.57 12.99
N LEU A 214 23.29 2.72 12.68
CA LEU A 214 22.38 1.69 12.22
C LEU A 214 22.83 1.28 10.84
N ASP A 215 22.88 -0.03 10.63
CA ASP A 215 22.99 -0.57 9.29
C ASP A 215 21.80 -0.10 8.43
N ALA A 216 21.90 -0.27 7.11
CA ALA A 216 20.84 0.14 6.21
C ALA A 216 19.50 -0.56 6.49
N ALA A 217 19.52 -1.72 7.16
CA ALA A 217 18.33 -2.49 7.49
C ALA A 217 17.57 -1.91 8.68
N ASP A 218 18.29 -1.59 9.76
CA ASP A 218 17.78 -0.96 10.96
C ASP A 218 17.21 0.43 10.67
N LEU A 219 17.81 1.19 9.75
CA LEU A 219 17.31 2.51 9.38
C LEU A 219 15.99 2.44 8.59
N CYS A 220 15.85 1.51 7.64
CA CYS A 220 14.57 1.33 6.91
C CYS A 220 13.44 0.87 7.83
N ASN A 221 13.79 0.12 8.89
CA ASN A 221 12.86 -0.32 9.93
C ASN A 221 12.86 0.62 11.15
N SER A 222 13.22 1.89 11.00
CA SER A 222 13.17 2.88 12.10
C SER A 222 11.85 3.67 12.17
N MET A 223 11.05 3.59 11.11
CA MET A 223 9.75 4.24 10.96
C MET A 223 8.71 3.21 10.47
N PRO A 224 7.54 3.12 11.13
CA PRO A 224 6.43 2.32 10.64
C PRO A 224 6.01 2.74 9.23
N LEU A 225 5.73 1.76 8.36
CA LEU A 225 5.26 1.97 6.99
C LEU A 225 3.93 1.25 6.78
N ILE A 226 2.97 1.95 6.16
CA ILE A 226 1.78 1.38 5.52
C ILE A 226 1.90 1.69 4.02
N LEU A 227 2.00 0.67 3.19
CA LEU A 227 2.07 0.76 1.74
C LEU A 227 0.76 0.22 1.15
N CYS A 228 -0.07 1.13 0.67
CA CYS A 228 -1.32 0.83 -0.02
C CYS A 228 -1.14 0.94 -1.54
N GLY A 229 -2.05 0.37 -2.31
CA GLY A 229 -2.13 0.66 -3.73
C GLY A 229 -2.90 -0.36 -4.53
N ASP A 230 -3.21 0.04 -5.76
CA ASP A 230 -3.52 -0.87 -6.86
C ASP A 230 -2.20 -1.21 -7.56
N PHE A 231 -1.73 -2.43 -7.35
CA PHE A 231 -0.48 -2.91 -7.92
C PHE A 231 -0.68 -3.60 -9.27
N ASN A 232 -1.92 -3.86 -9.68
CA ASN A 232 -2.23 -4.59 -10.92
C ASN A 232 -1.46 -5.93 -11.04
N SER A 233 -1.19 -6.57 -9.90
CA SER A 233 -0.33 -7.75 -9.79
C SER A 233 -0.94 -8.77 -8.84
N LEU A 234 -1.06 -10.01 -9.30
CA LEU A 234 -1.63 -11.12 -8.50
C LEU A 234 -0.67 -11.58 -7.38
N PRO A 235 -1.15 -12.32 -6.36
CA PRO A 235 -0.31 -12.77 -5.25
C PRO A 235 0.85 -13.71 -5.62
N ASP A 236 0.80 -14.32 -6.81
CA ASP A 236 1.85 -15.17 -7.38
C ASP A 236 2.86 -14.41 -8.28
N SER A 237 2.72 -13.09 -8.40
CA SER A 237 3.63 -12.24 -9.17
C SER A 237 4.95 -11.95 -8.47
N GLY A 238 5.95 -11.55 -9.25
CA GLY A 238 7.23 -11.03 -8.77
C GLY A 238 7.09 -9.74 -7.96
N VAL A 239 6.07 -8.93 -8.23
CA VAL A 239 5.74 -7.73 -7.44
C VAL A 239 5.37 -8.12 -6.01
N TYR A 240 4.45 -9.07 -5.84
CA TYR A 240 4.03 -9.52 -4.52
C TYR A 240 5.15 -10.25 -3.80
N GLU A 241 5.91 -11.11 -4.51
CA GLU A 241 7.08 -11.79 -3.96
C GLU A 241 8.13 -10.81 -3.46
N TYR A 242 8.52 -9.82 -4.28
CA TYR A 242 9.52 -8.83 -3.92
C TYR A 242 9.13 -8.08 -2.65
N LEU A 243 7.90 -7.55 -2.59
CA LEU A 243 7.38 -6.81 -1.44
C LEU A 243 7.29 -7.67 -0.17
N SER A 244 6.78 -8.90 -0.29
CA SER A 244 6.50 -9.76 0.87
C SER A 244 7.74 -10.48 1.41
N LYS A 245 8.65 -10.91 0.54
CA LYS A 245 9.88 -11.62 0.93
C LYS A 245 11.07 -10.68 1.13
N GLY A 246 10.96 -9.43 0.67
CA GLY A 246 12.06 -8.46 0.68
C GLY A 246 13.18 -8.77 -0.29
N ARG A 247 12.96 -9.71 -1.22
CA ARG A 247 13.95 -10.17 -2.19
C ARG A 247 13.30 -10.79 -3.41
N LEU A 248 14.00 -10.73 -4.53
CA LEU A 248 13.61 -11.36 -5.79
C LEU A 248 14.85 -11.77 -6.60
N ASP A 249 14.77 -12.91 -7.26
CA ASP A 249 15.82 -13.36 -8.18
C ASP A 249 15.85 -12.49 -9.45
N THR A 250 17.03 -12.13 -9.93
CA THR A 250 17.22 -11.37 -11.18
C THR A 250 16.77 -12.13 -12.43
N LEU A 251 16.65 -13.46 -12.35
CA LEU A 251 16.13 -14.34 -13.39
C LEU A 251 14.63 -14.62 -13.25
N HIS A 252 13.91 -13.87 -12.39
CA HIS A 252 12.48 -14.05 -12.22
C HIS A 252 11.72 -13.90 -13.55
N GLN A 253 10.72 -14.77 -13.77
CA GLN A 253 9.98 -14.84 -15.03
C GLN A 253 9.30 -13.52 -15.43
N ASP A 254 8.87 -12.72 -14.44
CA ASP A 254 8.22 -11.42 -14.65
C ASP A 254 9.15 -10.38 -15.30
N PHE A 255 10.46 -10.59 -15.37
CA PHE A 255 11.33 -9.74 -16.20
C PHE A 255 11.18 -10.02 -17.70
N GLU A 256 10.51 -11.09 -18.11
CA GLU A 256 10.26 -11.47 -19.51
C GLU A 256 11.52 -11.47 -20.41
N GLY A 257 12.68 -11.80 -19.83
CA GLY A 257 13.97 -11.74 -20.53
C GLY A 257 14.41 -10.33 -20.93
N GLN A 258 13.69 -9.28 -20.52
CA GLN A 258 14.12 -7.89 -20.63
C GLN A 258 15.35 -7.69 -19.74
N ASN A 259 16.28 -6.89 -20.23
CA ASN A 259 17.58 -6.76 -19.62
C ASN A 259 17.81 -5.33 -19.16
N TYR A 260 17.24 -5.05 -17.99
CA TYR A 260 17.47 -3.84 -17.20
C TYR A 260 18.89 -3.79 -16.62
N GLN A 261 19.92 -4.13 -17.42
CA GLN A 261 21.29 -4.42 -16.97
C GLN A 261 21.82 -3.35 -16.04
N VAL A 262 21.57 -2.08 -16.37
CA VAL A 262 22.18 -0.99 -15.64
C VAL A 262 21.35 -0.58 -14.44
N PHE A 263 20.02 -0.68 -14.54
CA PHE A 263 19.17 -0.60 -13.36
C PHE A 263 19.58 -1.67 -12.34
N MET A 264 19.78 -2.92 -12.75
CA MET A 264 20.06 -4.04 -11.85
C MET A 264 21.50 -4.10 -11.30
N LYS A 265 22.46 -3.49 -12.01
CA LYS A 265 23.91 -3.63 -11.75
C LYS A 265 24.32 -3.42 -10.29
N ASP A 266 23.80 -2.38 -9.66
CA ASP A 266 24.15 -2.00 -8.28
C ASP A 266 23.04 -2.37 -7.27
N ARG A 267 22.05 -3.15 -7.71
CA ARG A 267 20.84 -3.50 -6.95
C ARG A 267 20.74 -4.96 -6.56
N HIS A 268 21.64 -5.80 -7.10
CA HIS A 268 21.67 -7.22 -6.77
C HIS A 268 22.96 -7.63 -6.09
N ASP A 269 22.86 -8.62 -5.19
CA ASP A 269 23.99 -9.39 -4.70
C ASP A 269 23.77 -10.86 -5.05
N ASN A 270 24.75 -11.49 -5.69
CA ASN A 270 24.68 -12.88 -6.16
C ASN A 270 23.38 -13.22 -6.94
N GLY A 271 22.95 -12.31 -7.82
CA GLY A 271 21.75 -12.50 -8.64
C GLY A 271 20.42 -12.28 -7.90
N VAL A 272 20.43 -11.72 -6.69
CA VAL A 272 19.24 -11.42 -5.90
C VAL A 272 19.14 -9.92 -5.62
N ILE A 273 18.02 -9.32 -6.01
CA ILE A 273 17.67 -7.94 -5.67
C ILE A 273 16.94 -7.97 -4.33
N SER A 274 17.27 -7.07 -3.41
CA SER A 274 16.66 -7.05 -2.07
C SER A 274 16.29 -5.66 -1.59
N HIS A 275 15.37 -5.60 -0.64
CA HIS A 275 15.04 -4.40 0.11
C HIS A 275 14.94 -4.70 1.60
N ASN A 276 15.10 -3.67 2.41
CA ASN A 276 15.22 -3.85 3.86
C ASN A 276 13.89 -3.76 4.63
N PHE A 277 12.79 -3.36 3.99
CA PHE A 277 11.50 -3.38 4.65
C PHE A 277 11.03 -4.80 4.96
N LYS A 278 10.51 -5.01 6.16
CA LYS A 278 9.82 -6.24 6.55
C LYS A 278 8.31 -6.03 6.40
N LEU A 279 7.79 -6.29 5.21
CA LEU A 279 6.38 -6.02 4.88
C LEU A 279 5.54 -7.28 4.93
N THR A 280 4.35 -7.16 5.51
CA THR A 280 3.31 -8.19 5.49
C THR A 280 2.05 -7.62 4.84
N SER A 281 1.41 -8.39 3.96
CA SER A 281 0.09 -8.04 3.42
C SER A 281 -1.00 -8.29 4.47
N ALA A 282 -1.82 -7.29 4.76
CA ALA A 282 -2.90 -7.41 5.74
C ALA A 282 -3.99 -8.42 5.35
N TYR A 283 -4.14 -8.70 4.05
CA TYR A 283 -5.20 -9.56 3.49
C TYR A 283 -4.68 -10.93 3.04
N LYS A 284 -3.48 -11.34 3.49
CA LYS A 284 -2.88 -12.62 3.12
C LYS A 284 -3.85 -13.78 3.39
N ASP A 285 -4.28 -14.46 2.33
CA ASP A 285 -5.19 -15.61 2.35
C ASP A 285 -6.59 -15.32 2.96
N VAL A 286 -7.04 -14.06 2.94
CA VAL A 286 -8.32 -13.65 3.57
C VAL A 286 -9.46 -13.48 2.58
N ILE A 287 -9.19 -12.97 1.37
CA ILE A 287 -10.22 -12.60 0.39
C ILE A 287 -9.92 -13.19 -0.99
N PRO A 288 -10.94 -13.54 -1.79
CA PRO A 288 -10.74 -14.16 -3.11
C PRO A 288 -10.39 -13.16 -4.22
N PHE A 289 -10.74 -11.88 -4.09
CA PHE A 289 -10.51 -10.85 -5.10
C PHE A 289 -10.58 -9.44 -4.51
N THR A 290 -9.98 -8.49 -5.19
CA THR A 290 -10.14 -7.05 -4.90
C THR A 290 -10.71 -6.31 -6.09
N ASN A 291 -10.39 -6.74 -7.32
CA ASN A 291 -11.07 -6.36 -8.54
C ASN A 291 -12.01 -7.49 -9.00
N TYR A 292 -13.22 -7.12 -9.42
CA TYR A 292 -14.26 -8.05 -9.85
C TYR A 292 -14.98 -7.50 -11.07
N THR A 293 -14.50 -7.86 -12.25
CA THR A 293 -15.16 -7.60 -13.53
C THR A 293 -15.70 -8.90 -14.12
N PHE A 294 -16.36 -8.83 -15.27
CA PHE A 294 -16.80 -10.03 -15.99
C PHE A 294 -15.60 -10.90 -16.40
N ASP A 295 -14.59 -10.30 -17.02
CA ASP A 295 -13.44 -10.99 -17.61
C ASP A 295 -12.32 -11.30 -16.62
N PHE A 296 -12.18 -10.52 -15.54
CA PHE A 296 -11.11 -10.67 -14.56
C PHE A 296 -11.64 -10.58 -13.13
N LYS A 297 -11.19 -11.50 -12.28
CA LYS A 297 -11.44 -11.51 -10.83
C LYS A 297 -10.14 -11.91 -10.15
N GLY A 298 -9.60 -11.05 -9.31
CA GLY A 298 -8.31 -11.31 -8.68
C GLY A 298 -7.93 -10.27 -7.65
N ILE A 299 -6.92 -10.60 -6.85
CA ILE A 299 -6.35 -9.71 -5.84
C ILE A 299 -5.25 -8.91 -6.52
N ILE A 300 -5.47 -7.60 -6.67
CA ILE A 300 -4.49 -6.66 -7.24
C ILE A 300 -4.30 -5.41 -6.38
N ASP A 301 -5.15 -5.24 -5.36
CA ASP A 301 -5.06 -4.17 -4.37
C ASP A 301 -4.48 -4.71 -3.06
N TYR A 302 -3.59 -3.96 -2.44
CA TYR A 302 -2.90 -4.41 -1.22
C TYR A 302 -2.80 -3.32 -0.16
N ILE A 303 -2.80 -3.76 1.10
CA ILE A 303 -2.33 -3.00 2.26
C ILE A 303 -1.16 -3.78 2.85
N PHE A 304 0.06 -3.41 2.46
CA PHE A 304 1.28 -3.89 3.10
C PHE A 304 1.60 -3.03 4.32
N TYR A 305 2.15 -3.64 5.37
CA TYR A 305 2.55 -2.91 6.57
C TYR A 305 3.84 -3.49 7.17
N SER A 306 4.59 -2.65 7.87
CA SER A 306 5.77 -3.08 8.62
C SER A 306 5.37 -3.80 9.92
N ASP A 307 5.43 -5.13 9.93
CA ASP A 307 4.93 -5.98 11.02
C ASP A 307 5.73 -5.86 12.33
N ALA A 308 6.99 -5.43 12.25
CA ALA A 308 7.80 -5.10 13.41
C ALA A 308 7.21 -3.93 14.23
N HIS A 309 6.47 -3.03 13.58
CA HIS A 309 5.94 -1.80 14.18
C HIS A 309 4.43 -1.80 14.37
N LEU A 310 3.70 -2.46 13.49
CA LEU A 310 2.24 -2.42 13.49
C LEU A 310 1.69 -3.81 13.80
N ARG A 311 0.69 -3.87 14.66
CA ARG A 311 -0.05 -5.10 14.96
C ARG A 311 -1.40 -5.03 14.28
N LEU A 312 -1.62 -5.93 13.34
CA LEU A 312 -2.91 -6.10 12.68
C LEU A 312 -3.91 -6.70 13.67
N HIS A 313 -5.03 -6.02 13.91
CA HIS A 313 -6.13 -6.52 14.73
C HIS A 313 -7.20 -7.22 13.91
N GLY A 314 -7.48 -6.70 12.72
CA GLY A 314 -8.49 -7.24 11.86
C GLY A 314 -8.54 -6.53 10.52
N VAL A 315 -9.25 -7.18 9.61
CA VAL A 315 -9.55 -6.66 8.28
C VAL A 315 -11.03 -6.80 8.01
N MET A 316 -11.58 -5.95 7.16
CA MET A 316 -12.96 -6.08 6.70
C MET A 316 -13.04 -7.16 5.63
N GLY A 317 -13.83 -8.22 5.88
CA GLY A 317 -14.12 -9.23 4.85
C GLY A 317 -14.91 -8.63 3.67
N LEU A 318 -14.91 -9.35 2.55
CA LEU A 318 -15.75 -8.98 1.41
C LEU A 318 -17.23 -9.26 1.67
N GLN A 319 -18.06 -8.69 0.80
CA GLN A 319 -19.44 -9.12 0.63
C GLN A 319 -19.48 -10.63 0.32
N ASP A 320 -20.41 -11.33 0.97
CA ASP A 320 -20.60 -12.77 0.82
C ASP A 320 -20.77 -13.20 -0.65
N GLU A 321 -20.05 -14.23 -1.08
CA GLU A 321 -20.16 -14.81 -2.43
C GLU A 321 -21.58 -15.29 -2.73
N GLU A 322 -22.31 -15.76 -1.72
CA GLU A 322 -23.71 -16.15 -1.87
C GLU A 322 -24.57 -14.95 -2.29
N TRP A 323 -24.27 -13.75 -1.79
CA TRP A 323 -24.99 -12.53 -2.17
C TRP A 323 -24.76 -12.20 -3.65
N PHE A 324 -23.54 -12.30 -4.17
CA PHE A 324 -23.28 -12.12 -5.61
C PHE A 324 -24.06 -13.13 -6.45
N ARG A 325 -24.04 -14.40 -6.03
CA ARG A 325 -24.74 -15.50 -6.72
C ARG A 325 -26.25 -15.32 -6.72
N ALA A 326 -26.84 -15.00 -5.56
CA ALA A 326 -28.27 -14.79 -5.38
C ALA A 326 -28.78 -13.59 -6.20
N ASN A 327 -27.97 -12.54 -6.33
CA ASN A 327 -28.31 -11.35 -7.11
C ASN A 327 -27.85 -11.43 -8.59
N LYS A 328 -27.26 -12.54 -9.02
CA LYS A 328 -26.74 -12.76 -10.38
C LYS A 328 -25.75 -11.68 -10.84
N ILE A 329 -24.92 -11.21 -9.92
CA ILE A 329 -23.89 -10.20 -10.19
C ILE A 329 -22.66 -10.93 -10.72
N ILE A 330 -22.34 -10.71 -11.99
CA ILE A 330 -21.25 -11.40 -12.72
C ILE A 330 -19.98 -10.54 -12.88
N GLY A 331 -20.10 -9.25 -12.57
CA GLY A 331 -19.04 -8.24 -12.64
C GLY A 331 -19.50 -6.93 -11.98
N CYS A 332 -18.54 -6.10 -11.59
CA CYS A 332 -18.71 -4.76 -11.06
C CYS A 332 -18.02 -3.73 -11.98
N PRO A 333 -18.44 -2.45 -11.99
CA PRO A 333 -19.45 -1.85 -11.14
C PRO A 333 -20.85 -2.38 -11.43
N HIS A 334 -21.73 -2.22 -10.46
CA HIS A 334 -23.13 -2.67 -10.45
C HIS A 334 -23.98 -1.58 -9.78
N PRO A 335 -25.30 -1.49 -10.00
CA PRO A 335 -26.19 -0.58 -9.25
C PRO A 335 -25.97 -0.51 -7.73
N TYR A 336 -25.45 -1.56 -7.11
CA TYR A 336 -25.15 -1.63 -5.67
C TYR A 336 -23.66 -1.54 -5.33
N VAL A 337 -22.76 -1.63 -6.31
CA VAL A 337 -21.29 -1.64 -6.14
C VAL A 337 -20.68 -0.60 -7.09
N PRO A 338 -20.20 0.55 -6.58
CA PRO A 338 -19.96 1.73 -7.42
C PRO A 338 -18.57 1.77 -8.09
N SER A 339 -17.71 0.79 -7.82
CA SER A 339 -16.40 0.57 -8.47
C SER A 339 -16.32 -0.90 -8.88
N ASP A 340 -15.43 -1.24 -9.81
CA ASP A 340 -15.02 -2.61 -10.09
C ASP A 340 -14.03 -3.16 -9.06
N HIS A 341 -13.48 -2.31 -8.20
CA HIS A 341 -12.71 -2.70 -7.02
C HIS A 341 -13.54 -2.68 -5.73
N PHE A 342 -13.10 -3.42 -4.72
CA PHE A 342 -13.64 -3.40 -3.36
C PHE A 342 -12.70 -2.66 -2.41
N PRO A 343 -13.25 -1.84 -1.49
CA PRO A 343 -12.44 -1.11 -0.53
C PRO A 343 -11.83 -2.05 0.52
N LEU A 344 -10.52 -1.96 0.72
CA LEU A 344 -9.80 -2.69 1.77
C LEU A 344 -9.72 -1.86 3.05
N PHE A 345 -10.09 -2.45 4.18
CA PHE A 345 -9.93 -1.87 5.51
C PHE A 345 -9.06 -2.77 6.40
N ALA A 346 -8.10 -2.18 7.09
CA ALA A 346 -7.28 -2.86 8.08
C ALA A 346 -7.18 -1.99 9.33
N GLU A 347 -7.34 -2.61 10.49
CA GLU A 347 -7.19 -1.98 11.79
C GLU A 347 -5.85 -2.39 12.41
N PHE A 348 -5.07 -1.39 12.82
CA PHE A 348 -3.76 -1.60 13.40
C PHE A 348 -3.65 -0.94 14.77
N SER A 349 -2.91 -1.55 15.69
CA SER A 349 -2.27 -0.80 16.78
C SER A 349 -0.82 -0.49 16.44
N LEU A 350 -0.38 0.67 16.89
CA LEU A 350 1.00 1.15 16.83
C LEU A 350 1.58 1.16 18.25
N PRO A 351 2.33 0.13 18.68
CA PRO A 351 2.96 0.11 19.99
C PRO A 351 4.00 1.21 20.14
N ALA A 352 4.14 1.75 21.35
CA ALA A 352 5.14 2.79 21.67
C ALA A 352 6.60 2.30 21.51
N HIS A 353 6.82 0.99 21.68
CA HIS A 353 8.09 0.33 21.43
C HIS A 353 7.89 -0.82 20.44
N PRO A 354 8.69 -0.91 19.36
CA PRO A 354 8.65 -2.07 18.49
C PRO A 354 8.93 -3.33 19.31
N ALA A 355 8.16 -4.39 19.09
CA ALA A 355 8.41 -5.62 19.83
C ALA A 355 9.75 -6.19 19.38
N HIS A 356 10.68 -6.37 20.31
CA HIS A 356 11.78 -7.29 20.07
C HIS A 356 11.18 -8.67 19.79
N PRO A 357 11.60 -9.37 18.72
CA PRO A 357 11.20 -10.76 18.55
C PRO A 357 11.61 -11.50 19.82
N ALA A 358 10.65 -12.17 20.45
CA ALA A 358 10.97 -13.08 21.54
C ALA A 358 12.01 -14.06 20.99
N LEU A 359 13.23 -14.02 21.53
CA LEU A 359 14.19 -15.09 21.36
C LEU A 359 13.42 -16.38 21.71
N SER A 360 13.20 -17.22 20.71
CA SER A 360 12.67 -18.56 20.92
C SER A 360 13.70 -19.30 21.77
N GLY A 361 13.52 -19.21 23.09
CA GLY A 361 14.26 -19.99 24.05
C GLY A 361 13.99 -21.44 23.74
N SER A 362 14.98 -22.10 23.15
CA SER A 362 15.07 -23.55 23.16
C SER A 362 15.09 -23.99 24.62
N SER A 363 13.93 -24.31 25.18
CA SER A 363 13.85 -25.07 26.41
C SER A 363 14.30 -26.49 26.05
N SER A 364 15.59 -26.74 26.20
CA SER A 364 16.16 -28.06 26.31
C SER A 364 15.47 -28.79 27.45
N GLN A 365 14.56 -29.71 27.11
CA GLN A 365 14.14 -30.73 28.07
C GLN A 365 15.33 -31.66 28.30
N GLY A 366 16.03 -31.45 29.42
CA GLY A 366 16.93 -32.44 30.00
C GLY A 366 16.14 -33.62 30.58
N PRO A 367 16.73 -34.82 30.61
CA PRO A 367 16.00 -36.04 30.92
C PRO A 367 15.66 -36.12 32.41
N VAL A 368 14.43 -36.55 32.70
CA VAL A 368 13.98 -36.90 34.05
C VAL A 368 14.71 -38.18 34.48
N LEU A 369 15.73 -38.02 35.32
CA LEU A 369 16.34 -39.12 36.07
C LEU A 369 15.39 -39.52 37.20
N ALA A 370 14.79 -40.70 37.06
CA ALA A 370 14.11 -41.38 38.15
C ALA A 370 15.15 -42.02 39.08
N SER A 371 15.32 -41.46 40.27
CA SER A 371 15.86 -42.18 41.42
C SER A 371 15.45 -41.53 42.75
N SER A 372 14.65 -42.24 43.53
CA SER A 372 14.99 -42.50 44.94
C SER A 372 13.96 -43.43 45.57
N SER A 373 14.55 -44.49 46.10
CA SER A 373 14.00 -45.57 46.91
C SER A 373 13.54 -45.09 48.29
N LEU A 374 12.41 -45.67 48.73
CA LEU A 374 12.14 -46.23 50.07
C LEU A 374 12.91 -45.64 51.26
N GLN A 375 12.16 -45.09 52.23
CA GLN A 375 12.20 -45.53 53.64
C GLN A 375 11.12 -44.81 54.46
N HIS A 376 10.09 -45.54 54.91
CA HIS A 376 9.47 -45.27 56.20
C HIS A 376 9.00 -46.58 56.84
N ARG A 377 9.72 -46.99 57.89
CA ARG A 377 9.24 -47.92 58.93
C ARG A 377 8.36 -47.12 59.91
N GLY A 378 7.27 -47.73 60.40
CA GLY A 378 6.25 -47.18 61.32
C GLY A 378 6.75 -46.97 62.76
N PRO A 379 6.00 -47.28 63.84
CA PRO A 379 4.60 -47.73 63.96
C PRO A 379 3.76 -46.93 64.99
N ARG A 380 2.43 -46.96 64.87
CA ARG A 380 1.46 -47.26 65.95
C ARG A 380 0.05 -47.30 65.37
#